data_AF-A0A2K3MLW7-F1
#
_entry.id   AF-A0A2K3MLW7-F1
#
_cell.length_a   1.000
_cell.length_b   1.000
_cell.length_c   1.000
_cell.angle_alpha   90.00
_cell.angle_beta   90.00
_cell.angle_gamma   90.00
#
_symmetry.space_group_name_H-M   'P 1'
#
loop_
_entity.id
_entity.type
_entity.pdbx_description
1 polymer ?
#
loop_
_entity_poly.entity_id
_entity_poly.type
_entity_poly.pdbx_seq_one_letter_code
_entity_poly.pdbx_strand_id
1 'polypeptide(L)'
;MSKTTASGVDSPCNDLKTPTLDTESPTLLHSISEQGGYAYVRMASLAAAGDIRAAEAVREMAWEQLHSGPWHSVLPVWRDAYSMACLHVAKHHYENGEFKEALKALDMGIIMGGNLLRKDLDSAIGKVSEKARSIRVSDGSYQDFGNSEHQLVDHDFDVSKVSLIN
;
A
#
# COMPACT_ATOMS: atom_id res chain seq x y z
N MET A 1 9.68 43.61 -30.07
CA MET A 1 9.49 42.22 -30.51
C MET A 1 9.72 41.31 -29.32
N SER A 2 8.79 40.38 -29.13
CA SER A 2 8.90 39.11 -28.39
C SER A 2 9.13 39.12 -26.87
N LYS A 3 8.03 38.79 -26.20
CA LYS A 3 7.89 38.26 -24.84
C LYS A 3 8.78 37.02 -24.65
N THR A 4 9.23 36.78 -23.43
CA THR A 4 9.42 35.41 -22.94
C THR A 4 8.84 35.33 -21.54
N THR A 5 7.89 34.42 -21.43
CA THR A 5 6.92 34.21 -20.36
C THR A 5 7.53 33.38 -19.24
N ALA A 6 7.23 33.79 -18.01
CA ALA A 6 7.27 32.91 -16.85
C ALA A 6 6.30 31.74 -17.05
N SER A 7 6.73 30.53 -16.70
CA SER A 7 5.84 29.41 -16.38
C SER A 7 6.55 28.49 -15.40
N GLY A 8 6.56 28.89 -14.13
CA GLY A 8 6.68 27.94 -13.03
C GLY A 8 5.32 27.30 -12.87
N VAL A 9 5.13 26.12 -13.47
CA VAL A 9 4.04 25.23 -13.11
C VAL A 9 4.47 24.54 -11.84
N ASP A 10 3.97 25.02 -10.71
CA ASP A 10 3.95 24.25 -9.47
C ASP A 10 3.05 23.02 -9.72
N SER A 11 3.65 21.94 -10.21
CA SER A 11 3.02 20.64 -10.23
C SER A 11 2.52 20.34 -8.81
N PRO A 12 1.24 19.96 -8.62
CA PRO A 12 0.80 19.49 -7.32
C PRO A 12 1.74 18.35 -6.93
N CYS A 13 2.42 18.51 -5.79
CA CYS A 13 3.32 17.49 -5.27
C CYS A 13 2.48 16.23 -5.01
N ASN A 14 2.48 15.32 -5.97
CA ASN A 14 1.79 14.03 -5.92
C ASN A 14 2.57 13.05 -5.03
N ASP A 15 3.10 13.52 -3.90
CA ASP A 15 3.91 12.70 -2.99
C ASP A 15 3.14 12.36 -1.70
N LEU A 16 3.21 11.08 -1.31
CA LEU A 16 2.75 10.63 0.00
C LEU A 16 3.78 10.99 1.05
N LYS A 17 3.54 12.09 1.76
CA LYS A 17 4.35 12.45 2.94
C LYS A 17 4.24 11.38 4.03
N THR A 18 5.39 10.92 4.53
CA THR A 18 5.52 9.89 5.58
C THR A 18 6.49 10.37 6.68
N PRO A 19 6.12 11.41 7.46
CA PRO A 19 7.04 12.05 8.40
C PRO A 19 7.49 11.14 9.56
N THR A 20 6.66 10.17 9.95
CA THR A 20 7.02 9.20 10.98
C THR A 20 8.07 8.24 10.43
N LEU A 21 7.86 7.72 9.21
CA LEU A 21 8.83 6.89 8.52
C LEU A 21 10.16 7.64 8.34
N ASP A 22 10.13 8.89 7.87
CA ASP A 22 11.33 9.69 7.66
C ASP A 22 12.16 9.86 8.95
N THR A 23 11.47 10.00 10.09
CA THR A 23 12.11 10.18 11.41
C THR A 23 12.64 8.85 11.98
N GLU A 24 11.85 7.79 11.90
CA GLU A 24 12.12 6.51 12.57
C GLU A 24 12.97 5.54 11.73
N SER A 25 13.09 5.78 10.41
CA SER A 25 13.82 4.90 9.49
C SER A 25 15.22 4.52 9.96
N PRO A 26 16.10 5.44 10.42
CA PRO A 26 17.45 5.08 10.85
C PRO A 26 17.45 4.09 12.02
N THR A 27 16.60 4.34 13.03
CA THR A 27 16.48 3.50 14.22
C THR A 27 15.90 2.13 13.88
N LEU A 28 14.86 2.10 13.04
CA LEU A 28 14.24 0.86 12.59
C LEU A 28 15.22 0.01 11.76
N LEU A 29 15.91 0.60 10.79
CA LEU A 29 16.89 -0.10 9.96
C LEU A 29 18.08 -0.62 10.80
N HIS A 30 18.52 0.15 11.80
CA HIS A 30 19.53 -0.32 12.73
C HIS A 30 19.04 -1.55 13.52
N SER A 31 17.84 -1.50 14.09
CA SER A 31 17.24 -2.63 14.82
C SER A 31 17.08 -3.87 13.94
N ILE A 32 16.69 -3.70 12.67
CA ILE A 32 16.60 -4.80 11.68
C ILE A 32 17.99 -5.41 11.43
N SER A 33 19.03 -4.58 11.33
CA SER A 33 20.41 -5.05 11.11
C SER A 33 20.95 -5.89 12.28
N GLU A 34 20.61 -5.53 13.52
CA GLU A 34 20.99 -6.30 14.71
C GLU A 34 20.39 -7.70 14.72
N GLN A 35 19.24 -7.89 14.07
CA GLN A 35 18.58 -9.19 13.89
C GLN A 35 19.04 -9.93 12.63
N GLY A 36 20.13 -9.48 11.99
CA GLY A 36 20.67 -10.10 10.78
C GLY A 36 20.02 -9.65 9.47
N GLY A 37 19.15 -8.64 9.48
CA GLY A 37 18.42 -8.14 8.31
C GLY A 37 19.22 -7.25 7.36
N TYR A 38 20.53 -7.45 7.21
CA TYR A 38 21.41 -6.57 6.41
C TYR A 38 20.98 -6.44 4.95
N ALA A 39 20.51 -7.53 4.34
CA ALA A 39 19.99 -7.53 2.98
C ALA A 39 18.72 -6.64 2.87
N TYR A 40 17.84 -6.70 3.89
CA TYR A 40 16.66 -5.85 3.94
C TYR A 40 17.07 -4.38 3.99
N VAL A 41 18.02 -4.01 4.87
CA VAL A 41 18.48 -2.62 5.03
C VAL A 41 19.03 -2.04 3.74
N ARG A 42 19.83 -2.83 3.01
CA ARG A 42 20.37 -2.41 1.71
C ARG A 42 19.25 -2.15 0.70
N MET A 43 18.28 -3.06 0.62
CA MET A 43 17.17 -2.92 -0.33
C MET A 43 16.20 -1.81 0.08
N ALA A 44 15.98 -1.59 1.38
CA ALA A 44 15.14 -0.51 1.90
C ALA A 44 15.71 0.87 1.53
N SER A 45 17.03 1.00 1.51
CA SER A 45 17.70 2.25 1.07
C SER A 45 17.41 2.54 -0.41
N LEU A 46 17.36 1.50 -1.27
CA LEU A 46 16.99 1.65 -2.68
C LEU A 46 15.49 1.91 -2.86
N ALA A 47 14.65 1.28 -2.04
CA ALA A 47 13.21 1.53 -2.01
C ALA A 47 12.88 2.97 -1.62
N ALA A 48 13.59 3.52 -0.61
CA ALA A 48 13.48 4.92 -0.21
C ALA A 48 13.92 5.90 -1.32
N ALA A 49 14.83 5.48 -2.20
CA ALA A 49 15.23 6.22 -3.39
C ALA A 49 14.24 6.07 -4.58
N GLY A 50 13.14 5.32 -4.39
CA GLY A 50 12.07 5.15 -5.38
C GLY A 50 12.17 3.90 -6.26
N ASP A 51 13.09 2.95 -5.97
CA ASP A 51 13.16 1.68 -6.70
C ASP A 51 12.03 0.74 -6.28
N ILE A 52 11.04 0.55 -7.16
CA ILE A 52 9.89 -0.33 -6.93
C ILE A 52 10.28 -1.79 -6.73
N ARG A 53 11.26 -2.31 -7.48
CA ARG A 53 11.68 -3.70 -7.33
C ARG A 53 12.33 -3.90 -5.97
N ALA A 54 13.04 -2.89 -5.48
CA ALA A 54 13.56 -2.91 -4.14
C ALA A 54 12.45 -2.84 -3.08
N ALA A 55 11.42 -2.01 -3.28
CA ALA A 55 10.26 -1.91 -2.40
C ALA A 55 9.48 -3.23 -2.31
N GLU A 56 9.25 -3.90 -3.43
CA GLU A 56 8.62 -5.23 -3.48
C GLU A 56 9.51 -6.29 -2.82
N ALA A 57 10.82 -6.26 -3.07
CA ALA A 57 11.76 -7.19 -2.44
C ALA A 57 11.76 -7.05 -0.92
N VAL A 58 11.84 -5.84 -0.37
CA VAL A 58 11.76 -5.67 1.10
C VAL A 58 10.41 -6.08 1.67
N ARG A 59 9.32 -5.91 0.91
CA ARG A 59 7.99 -6.39 1.32
C ARG A 59 7.97 -7.91 1.45
N GLU A 60 8.51 -8.62 0.46
CA GLU A 60 8.58 -10.09 0.49
C GLU A 60 9.51 -10.59 1.58
N MET A 61 10.69 -9.99 1.73
CA MET A 61 11.63 -10.35 2.80
C MET A 61 11.00 -10.18 4.19
N ALA A 62 10.29 -9.08 4.45
CA ALA A 62 9.57 -8.91 5.71
C ALA A 62 8.41 -9.89 5.83
N TRP A 63 7.68 -10.17 4.76
CA TRP A 63 6.59 -11.16 4.74
C TRP A 63 7.09 -12.55 5.15
N GLU A 64 8.20 -13.02 4.60
CA GLU A 64 8.84 -14.29 4.97
C GLU A 64 9.16 -14.33 6.47
N GLN A 65 9.68 -13.22 7.03
CA GLN A 65 9.98 -13.14 8.45
C GLN A 65 8.72 -13.21 9.31
N LEU A 66 7.62 -12.57 8.90
CA LEU A 66 6.33 -12.64 9.60
C LEU A 66 5.70 -14.05 9.56
N HIS A 67 6.04 -14.87 8.57
CA HIS A 67 5.45 -16.20 8.36
C HIS A 67 6.43 -17.35 8.63
N SER A 68 7.58 -17.07 9.22
CA SER A 68 8.61 -18.07 9.54
C SER A 68 8.29 -18.93 10.77
N GLY A 69 7.27 -18.58 11.56
CA GLY A 69 6.90 -19.31 12.76
C GLY A 69 5.61 -18.80 13.44
N PRO A 70 5.29 -19.30 14.64
CA PRO A 70 4.13 -18.85 15.41
C PRO A 70 4.16 -17.33 15.64
N TRP A 71 2.99 -16.70 15.58
CA TRP A 71 2.87 -15.23 15.56
C TRP A 71 3.54 -14.50 16.74
N HIS A 72 3.63 -15.14 17.91
CA HIS A 72 4.25 -14.60 19.12
C HIS A 72 5.78 -14.69 19.13
N SER A 73 6.36 -15.49 18.24
CA SER A 73 7.81 -15.67 18.09
C SER A 73 8.40 -14.72 17.05
N VAL A 74 7.56 -14.04 16.27
CA VAL A 74 7.97 -13.03 15.30
C VAL A 74 8.39 -11.77 16.03
N LEU A 75 9.63 -11.32 15.79
CA LEU A 75 10.14 -10.11 16.40
C LEU A 75 9.32 -8.88 15.95
N PRO A 76 8.93 -7.97 16.87
CA PRO A 76 8.14 -6.79 16.54
C PRO A 76 8.73 -5.94 15.41
N VAL A 77 10.06 -5.89 15.33
CA VAL A 77 10.80 -5.13 14.31
C VAL A 77 10.42 -5.53 12.88
N TRP A 78 10.10 -6.80 12.63
CA TRP A 78 9.71 -7.28 11.29
C TRP A 78 8.29 -6.84 10.91
N ARG A 79 7.43 -6.56 11.89
CA ARG A 79 6.12 -5.96 11.63
C ARG A 79 6.26 -4.49 11.22
N ASP A 80 7.13 -3.75 11.88
CA ASP A 80 7.43 -2.37 11.49
C ASP A 80 8.16 -2.30 10.14
N ALA A 81 9.06 -3.26 9.86
CA ALA A 81 9.69 -3.43 8.55
C ALA A 81 8.65 -3.71 7.45
N TYR A 82 7.64 -4.54 7.71
CA TYR A 82 6.57 -4.78 6.74
C TYR A 82 5.75 -3.51 6.48
N SER A 83 5.42 -2.74 7.51
CA SER A 83 4.76 -1.42 7.35
C SER A 83 5.57 -0.46 6.48
N MET A 84 6.89 -0.37 6.72
CA MET A 84 7.82 0.45 5.93
C MET A 84 7.80 0.05 4.45
N ALA A 85 7.91 -1.25 4.16
CA ALA A 85 7.88 -1.76 2.80
C ALA A 85 6.55 -1.45 2.10
N CYS A 86 5.42 -1.61 2.79
CA CYS A 86 4.10 -1.24 2.28
C CYS A 86 3.99 0.26 1.94
N LEU A 87 4.56 1.15 2.74
CA LEU A 87 4.61 2.59 2.45
C LEU A 87 5.43 2.89 1.20
N HIS A 88 6.60 2.25 1.02
CA HIS A 88 7.42 2.42 -0.19
C HIS A 88 6.69 1.97 -1.45
N VAL A 89 6.06 0.79 -1.42
CA VAL A 89 5.24 0.28 -2.55
C VAL A 89 4.07 1.21 -2.84
N ALA A 90 3.36 1.66 -1.80
CA ALA A 90 2.22 2.56 -1.96
C ALA A 90 2.62 3.92 -2.55
N LYS A 91 3.76 4.48 -2.15
CA LYS A 91 4.30 5.72 -2.70
C LYS A 91 4.55 5.60 -4.19
N HIS A 92 5.20 4.52 -4.63
CA HIS A 92 5.43 4.28 -6.05
C HIS A 92 4.14 4.19 -6.86
N HIS A 93 3.18 3.38 -6.41
CA HIS A 93 1.87 3.27 -7.08
C HIS A 93 1.11 4.59 -7.09
N TYR A 94 1.18 5.38 -6.01
CA TYR A 94 0.53 6.69 -5.94
C TYR A 94 1.12 7.68 -6.95
N GLU A 95 2.44 7.72 -7.09
CA GLU A 95 3.14 8.56 -8.08
C GLU A 95 2.76 8.19 -9.52
N ASN A 96 2.52 6.90 -9.79
CA ASN A 96 2.07 6.40 -11.10
C ASN A 96 0.55 6.54 -11.33
N GLY A 97 -0.21 7.04 -10.35
CA GLY A 97 -1.68 7.15 -10.42
C GLY A 97 -2.44 5.82 -10.21
N GLU A 98 -1.75 4.77 -9.79
CA GLU A 98 -2.27 3.41 -9.56
C GLU A 98 -2.91 3.28 -8.16
N PHE A 99 -3.89 4.13 -7.85
CA PHE A 99 -4.41 4.28 -6.48
C PHE A 99 -5.01 3.01 -5.87
N LYS A 100 -5.55 2.11 -6.70
CA LYS A 100 -6.07 0.82 -6.22
C LYS A 100 -4.95 -0.05 -5.66
N GLU A 101 -3.80 -0.10 -6.34
CA GLU A 101 -2.65 -0.89 -5.90
C GLU A 101 -1.97 -0.23 -4.70
N ALA A 102 -1.93 1.11 -4.67
CA ALA A 102 -1.49 1.86 -3.49
C ALA A 102 -2.34 1.53 -2.25
N LEU A 103 -3.68 1.53 -2.36
CA LEU A 103 -4.56 1.18 -1.24
C LEU A 103 -4.35 -0.26 -0.75
N LYS A 104 -4.26 -1.23 -1.66
CA LYS A 104 -3.98 -2.63 -1.29
C LYS A 104 -2.69 -2.75 -0.48
N ALA A 105 -1.63 -2.07 -0.92
CA ALA A 105 -0.35 -2.09 -0.21
C ALA A 105 -0.49 -1.48 1.20
N LEU A 106 -1.19 -0.36 1.35
CA LEU A 106 -1.44 0.29 2.63
C LEU A 106 -2.30 -0.56 3.57
N ASP A 107 -3.37 -1.18 3.07
CA ASP A 107 -4.25 -2.06 3.83
C ASP A 107 -3.47 -3.26 4.39
N MET A 108 -2.57 -3.84 3.59
CA MET A 108 -1.66 -4.89 4.08
C MET A 108 -0.74 -4.39 5.18
N GLY A 109 -0.22 -3.17 5.06
CA GLY A 109 0.58 -2.53 6.13
C GLY A 109 -0.22 -2.36 7.43
N ILE A 110 -1.51 -2.04 7.35
CA ILE A 110 -2.40 -1.90 8.50
C ILE A 110 -2.72 -3.25 9.18
N ILE A 111 -2.98 -4.29 8.38
CA ILE A 111 -3.42 -5.59 8.89
C ILE A 111 -2.26 -6.37 9.48
N MET A 112 -1.10 -6.37 8.81
CA MET A 112 0.03 -7.24 9.15
C MET A 112 1.17 -6.51 9.85
N GLY A 113 1.27 -5.20 9.60
CA GLY A 113 2.37 -4.38 10.07
C GLY A 113 2.27 -3.96 11.53
N GLY A 114 3.34 -3.33 12.02
CA GLY A 114 3.47 -2.86 13.39
C GLY A 114 2.88 -1.47 13.59
N ASN A 115 2.83 -1.04 14.86
CA ASN A 115 2.19 0.21 15.24
C ASN A 115 3.07 1.45 15.01
N LEU A 116 4.39 1.29 14.80
CA LEU A 116 5.32 2.42 14.70
C LEU A 116 4.91 3.41 13.60
N LEU A 117 4.51 2.87 12.44
CA LEU A 117 4.19 3.65 11.24
C LEU A 117 2.69 3.81 11.00
N ARG A 118 1.85 3.49 12.01
CA ARG A 118 0.39 3.50 11.88
C ARG A 118 -0.16 4.84 11.41
N LYS A 119 0.35 5.95 11.96
CA LYS A 119 -0.09 7.30 11.61
C LYS A 119 0.16 7.63 10.14
N ASP A 120 1.29 7.19 9.60
CA ASP A 120 1.64 7.42 8.20
C ASP A 120 0.79 6.56 7.26
N LEU A 121 0.53 5.30 7.63
CA LEU A 121 -0.39 4.42 6.91
C LEU A 121 -1.80 5.01 6.84
N ASP A 122 -2.37 5.41 7.98
CA ASP A 122 -3.72 5.99 8.04
C ASP A 122 -3.80 7.29 7.23
N SER A 123 -2.79 8.17 7.35
CA SER A 123 -2.72 9.41 6.57
C SER A 123 -2.61 9.15 5.07
N ALA A 124 -1.80 8.17 4.66
CA ALA A 124 -1.65 7.78 3.27
C ALA A 124 -2.97 7.24 2.70
N ILE A 125 -3.69 6.38 3.41
CA ILE A 125 -5.00 5.86 2.97
C ILE A 125 -5.98 6.99 2.72
N GLY A 126 -6.06 7.97 3.64
CA GLY A 126 -6.91 9.14 3.47
C GLY A 126 -6.61 9.89 2.17
N LYS A 127 -5.33 10.21 1.94
CA LYS A 127 -4.87 10.93 0.73
C LYS A 127 -5.13 10.15 -0.56
N VAL A 128 -4.79 8.86 -0.58
CA VAL A 128 -5.00 8.00 -1.76
C VAL A 128 -6.48 7.88 -2.07
N SER A 129 -7.33 7.70 -1.05
CA SER A 129 -8.79 7.59 -1.19
C SER A 129 -9.43 8.88 -1.70
N GLU A 130 -8.98 10.04 -1.22
CA GLU A 130 -9.42 11.35 -1.72
C GLU A 130 -9.05 11.53 -3.20
N LYS A 131 -7.81 11.22 -3.57
CA LYS A 131 -7.34 11.33 -4.95
C LYS A 131 -8.09 10.38 -5.89
N ALA A 132 -8.28 9.12 -5.47
CA ALA A 132 -9.04 8.12 -6.23
C ALA A 132 -10.49 8.54 -6.48
N ARG A 133 -11.15 9.17 -5.50
CA ARG A 133 -12.50 9.73 -5.66
C ARG A 133 -12.51 10.94 -6.61
N SER A 134 -11.53 11.83 -6.49
CA SER A 134 -11.43 13.02 -7.36
C SER A 134 -11.29 12.66 -8.84
N ILE A 135 -10.56 11.59 -9.17
CA ILE A 135 -10.43 11.12 -10.56
C ILE A 135 -11.76 10.59 -11.09
N ARG A 136 -12.46 9.75 -10.31
CA ARG A 136 -13.78 9.21 -10.73
C ARG A 136 -14.81 10.30 -11.01
N VAL A 137 -14.78 11.40 -10.26
CA VAL A 137 -15.68 12.55 -10.49
C VAL A 137 -15.30 13.34 -11.75
N SER A 138 -14.02 13.41 -12.09
CA SER A 138 -13.52 14.15 -13.26
C SER A 138 -13.72 13.41 -14.58
N ASP A 139 -13.71 12.07 -14.54
CA ASP A 139 -13.96 11.20 -15.70
C ASP A 139 -15.47 11.04 -16.01
N GLY A 140 -16.33 11.73 -15.25
CA GLY A 140 -17.78 11.74 -15.37
C GLY A 140 -18.35 12.54 -16.55
N SER A 141 -17.61 12.71 -17.65
CA SER A 141 -18.18 13.12 -18.94
C SER A 141 -18.63 11.88 -19.71
N TYR A 142 -19.94 11.57 -19.62
CA TYR A 142 -20.75 10.64 -20.42
C TYR A 142 -20.01 9.58 -21.25
N GLN A 143 -20.00 8.34 -20.74
CA GLN A 143 -20.31 7.18 -21.58
C GLN A 143 -21.56 6.51 -21.02
N ASP A 144 -22.66 6.73 -21.74
CA ASP A 144 -23.89 5.95 -21.69
C ASP A 144 -23.55 4.49 -22.00
N PHE A 145 -23.34 3.69 -20.95
CA PHE A 145 -23.34 2.24 -21.09
C PHE A 145 -24.77 1.77 -20.93
N GLY A 146 -25.38 1.56 -22.09
CA GLY A 146 -26.70 0.98 -22.24
C GLY A 146 -26.90 -0.25 -21.36
N ASN A 147 -28.07 -0.26 -20.75
CA ASN A 147 -28.83 -1.37 -20.20
C ASN A 147 -28.24 -2.77 -20.48
N SER A 148 -27.78 -3.46 -19.43
CA SER A 148 -27.77 -4.91 -19.39
C SER A 148 -28.24 -5.36 -18.02
N GLU A 149 -29.51 -5.73 -18.01
CA GLU A 149 -30.21 -6.40 -16.93
C GLU A 149 -29.46 -7.69 -16.55
N HIS A 150 -28.75 -7.68 -15.42
CA HIS A 150 -28.45 -8.92 -14.71
C HIS A 150 -29.42 -9.06 -13.54
N GLN A 151 -30.57 -9.63 -13.91
CA GLN A 151 -31.58 -10.20 -13.04
C GLN A 151 -30.92 -11.20 -12.08
N LEU A 152 -30.80 -10.82 -10.81
CA LEU A 152 -30.46 -11.76 -9.74
C LEU A 152 -31.68 -12.64 -9.50
N VAL A 153 -31.59 -13.89 -9.95
CA VAL A 153 -32.55 -14.93 -9.60
C VAL A 153 -32.33 -15.27 -8.13
N ASP A 154 -33.34 -15.01 -7.32
CA ASP A 154 -33.41 -15.45 -5.92
C ASP A 154 -33.47 -16.98 -5.94
N HIS A 155 -32.42 -17.64 -5.46
CA HIS A 155 -32.40 -19.08 -5.33
C HIS A 155 -32.78 -19.43 -3.89
N ASP A 156 -34.05 -19.75 -3.68
CA ASP A 156 -34.53 -20.37 -2.45
C ASP A 156 -33.72 -21.64 -2.17
N PHE A 157 -33.08 -21.68 -0.99
CA PHE A 157 -32.43 -22.88 -0.46
C PHE A 157 -33.49 -23.77 0.19
N ASP A 158 -33.90 -24.84 -0.50
CA ASP A 158 -34.76 -25.88 0.06
C ASP A 158 -33.95 -26.82 0.98
N VAL A 159 -34.07 -26.62 2.30
CA VAL A 159 -33.44 -27.41 3.37
C VAL A 159 -34.22 -28.70 3.64
N SER A 160 -34.59 -29.44 2.60
CA SER A 160 -35.43 -30.66 2.74
C SER A 160 -34.91 -31.89 2.02
N LYS A 161 -33.68 -31.87 1.48
CA LYS A 161 -33.12 -33.06 0.82
C LYS A 161 -31.81 -33.56 1.43
N VAL A 162 -31.99 -34.63 2.21
CA VAL A 162 -31.21 -35.89 2.12
C VAL A 162 -29.79 -35.76 2.71
N SER A 163 -29.58 -35.86 4.02
CA SER A 163 -29.55 -37.11 4.80
C SER A 163 -29.23 -38.35 3.97
N LEU A 164 -28.09 -39.00 4.28
CA LEU A 164 -27.55 -40.26 3.75
C LEU A 164 -26.45 -40.09 2.70
N ILE A 165 -25.19 -40.02 3.16
CA ILE A 165 -24.12 -40.90 2.64
C ILE A 165 -23.19 -41.25 3.82
N ASN A 166 -22.99 -42.57 4.01
CA ASN A 166 -22.27 -43.31 5.05
C ASN A 166 -21.06 -42.65 5.73
#